data_AF-A0A932B087-F1
#
_entry.id   AF-A0A932B087-F1
#
_cell.length_a   1.000
_cell.length_b   1.000
_cell.length_c   1.000
_cell.angle_alpha   90.00
_cell.angle_beta   90.00
_cell.angle_gamma   90.00
#
_symmetry.space_group_name_H-M   'P 1'
#
loop_
_entity.id
_entity.type
_entity.pdbx_description
1 polymer ?
#
loop_
_entity_poly.entity_id
_entity_poly.type
_entity_poly.pdbx_seq_one_letter_code
_entity_poly.pdbx_strand_id
1 'polypeptide(L)'
;MNAPDIALCSPRQHLPRGEEFLFLPPWVQPYADRIVDKLFAHRVIRRGPAVRPLPYGPEIDPRYTAAGREYDVGTFMDRNAIVGVLVIHRGHVVLERYGLGLQEHDRWSTMSTVKSMTAMLVGAAVQDGAIKS
;
A
#
# COMPACT_ATOMS: atom_id res chain seq x y z
N MET A 1 34.12 -21.46 38.24
CA MET A 1 33.39 -20.23 37.86
C MET A 1 33.41 -20.22 36.33
N ASN A 2 32.34 -20.68 35.69
CA ASN A 2 32.30 -20.75 34.22
C ASN A 2 32.13 -19.34 33.68
N ALA A 3 32.98 -18.94 32.74
CA ALA A 3 32.87 -17.66 32.06
C ALA A 3 31.48 -17.58 31.38
N PRO A 4 30.78 -16.43 31.45
CA PRO A 4 29.50 -16.29 30.78
C PRO A 4 29.69 -16.48 29.27
N ASP A 5 28.83 -17.28 28.65
CA ASP A 5 28.80 -17.47 27.20
C ASP A 5 28.68 -16.11 26.51
N ILE A 6 29.74 -15.70 25.81
CA ILE A 6 29.75 -14.46 25.04
C ILE A 6 29.00 -14.73 23.74
N ALA A 7 27.76 -14.25 23.65
CA ALA A 7 27.00 -14.31 22.41
C ALA A 7 27.73 -13.52 21.30
N LEU A 8 28.02 -14.19 20.19
CA LEU A 8 28.62 -13.56 19.01
C LEU A 8 27.60 -12.66 18.31
N CYS A 9 28.10 -11.61 17.66
CA CYS A 9 27.22 -10.73 16.89
C CYS A 9 26.58 -11.50 15.72
N SER A 10 25.35 -11.13 15.39
CA SER A 10 24.61 -11.66 14.24
C SER A 10 23.83 -10.53 13.59
N PRO A 11 23.63 -10.58 12.25
CA PRO A 11 22.77 -9.62 11.57
C PRO A 11 21.36 -9.63 12.17
N ARG A 12 20.81 -8.44 12.41
CA ARG A 12 19.42 -8.27 12.87
C ARG A 12 18.74 -7.24 12.01
N GLN A 13 17.49 -7.53 11.65
CA GLN A 13 16.66 -6.54 10.99
C GLN A 13 16.24 -5.48 12.01
N HIS A 14 16.43 -4.21 11.67
CA HIS A 14 15.89 -3.10 12.43
C HIS A 14 14.56 -2.69 11.82
N LEU A 15 13.47 -2.86 12.57
CA LEU A 15 12.13 -2.44 12.17
C LEU A 15 11.67 -1.28 13.06
N PRO A 16 10.85 -0.36 12.54
CA PRO A 16 10.20 0.66 13.37
C PRO A 16 9.29 0.00 14.41
N ARG A 17 9.05 0.71 15.52
CA ARG A 17 8.11 0.28 16.55
C ARG A 17 6.67 0.40 16.05
N GLY A 18 5.90 -0.67 16.17
CA GLY A 18 4.49 -0.68 15.77
C GLY A 18 3.64 0.29 16.58
N GLU A 19 3.99 0.52 17.85
CA GLU A 19 3.29 1.44 18.76
C GLU A 19 3.37 2.90 18.29
N GLU A 20 4.40 3.23 17.50
CA GLU A 20 4.66 4.57 16.98
C GLU A 20 4.15 4.74 15.55
N PHE A 21 3.52 3.73 14.94
CA PHE A 21 3.22 3.67 13.50
C PHE A 21 2.56 4.93 12.92
N LEU A 22 1.61 5.52 13.66
CA LEU A 22 0.90 6.75 13.23
C LEU A 22 1.71 8.04 13.42
N PHE A 23 2.81 7.98 14.16
CA PHE A 23 3.68 9.11 14.51
C PHE A 23 5.10 8.93 13.96
N LEU A 24 5.33 7.90 13.14
CA LEU A 24 6.63 7.68 12.49
C LEU A 24 7.00 8.91 11.65
N PRO A 25 8.29 9.29 11.62
CA PRO A 25 8.72 10.43 10.83
C PRO A 25 8.50 10.17 9.33
N PRO A 26 8.31 11.23 8.51
CA PRO A 26 7.93 11.09 7.11
C PRO A 26 8.87 10.24 6.24
N TRP A 27 10.15 10.13 6.60
CA TRP A 27 11.12 9.31 5.85
C TRP A 27 11.08 7.82 6.24
N VAL A 28 10.47 7.45 7.37
CA VAL A 28 10.30 6.06 7.82
C VAL A 28 8.91 5.53 7.47
N GLN A 29 7.90 6.40 7.49
CA GLN A 29 6.50 6.01 7.27
C GLN A 29 6.29 5.21 5.96
N PRO A 30 6.86 5.59 4.79
CA PRO A 30 6.70 4.81 3.57
C PRO A 30 7.28 3.38 3.64
N TYR A 31 8.34 3.19 4.41
CA TYR A 31 8.89 1.86 4.66
C TYR A 31 7.94 1.05 5.54
N ALA A 32 7.44 1.64 6.63
CA ALA A 32 6.53 0.99 7.57
C ALA A 32 5.20 0.58 6.92
N ASP A 33 4.62 1.44 6.07
CA ASP A 33 3.35 1.19 5.37
C ASP A 33 3.41 -0.04 4.44
N ARG A 34 4.61 -0.43 3.98
CA ARG A 34 4.84 -1.61 3.13
C ARG A 34 4.93 -2.92 3.90
N ILE A 35 5.12 -2.85 5.22
CA ILE A 35 5.46 -4.01 6.06
C ILE A 35 4.58 -4.13 7.30
N VAL A 36 3.35 -3.60 7.26
CA VAL A 36 2.41 -3.64 8.39
C VAL A 36 2.21 -5.06 8.94
N ASP A 37 2.31 -6.09 8.10
CA ASP A 37 2.26 -7.50 8.48
C ASP A 37 3.45 -7.96 9.36
N LYS A 38 4.58 -7.24 9.31
CA LYS A 38 5.74 -7.44 10.20
C LYS A 38 5.66 -6.63 11.49
N LEU A 39 4.81 -5.60 11.54
CA LEU A 39 4.71 -4.67 12.67
C LEU A 39 3.56 -5.04 13.63
N PHE A 40 2.51 -5.70 13.13
CA PHE A 40 1.31 -6.01 13.90
C PHE A 40 0.88 -7.47 13.74
N ALA A 41 0.11 -7.96 14.73
CA ALA A 41 -0.63 -9.19 14.57
C ALA A 41 -1.61 -9.06 13.39
N HIS A 42 -1.54 -10.01 12.47
CA HIS A 42 -2.33 -9.98 11.26
C HIS A 42 -2.89 -11.37 10.92
N ARG A 43 -3.89 -11.38 10.03
CA ARG A 43 -4.38 -12.59 9.39
C ARG A 43 -4.21 -12.44 7.89
N VAL A 44 -3.70 -13.49 7.24
CA VAL A 44 -3.59 -13.53 5.78
C VAL A 44 -4.96 -13.78 5.16
N ILE A 45 -5.38 -12.87 4.28
CA ILE A 45 -6.49 -13.10 3.35
C ILE A 45 -5.89 -13.58 2.03
N ARG A 46 -6.08 -14.86 1.72
CA ARG A 46 -5.54 -15.46 0.49
C ARG A 46 -6.43 -15.10 -0.70
N ARG A 47 -5.80 -14.83 -1.85
CA ARG A 47 -6.50 -14.77 -3.13
C ARG A 47 -7.09 -16.14 -3.49
N GLY A 48 -8.16 -16.15 -4.31
CA GLY A 48 -8.73 -17.37 -4.86
C GLY A 48 -7.79 -18.07 -5.87
N PRO A 49 -8.13 -19.31 -6.28
CA PRO A 49 -7.30 -20.09 -7.21
C PRO A 49 -7.27 -19.50 -8.63
N ALA A 50 -8.34 -18.82 -9.03
CA ALA A 50 -8.41 -18.10 -10.30
C ALA A 50 -8.23 -16.60 -10.07
N VAL A 51 -7.26 -16.01 -10.77
CA VAL A 51 -7.02 -14.55 -10.78
C VAL A 51 -7.30 -14.06 -12.19
N ARG A 52 -8.02 -12.94 -12.30
CA ARG A 52 -8.24 -12.27 -13.59
C ARG A 52 -7.14 -11.21 -13.78
N PRO A 53 -6.26 -11.34 -14.79
CA PRO A 53 -5.28 -10.31 -15.07
C PRO A 53 -5.96 -9.02 -15.55
N LEU A 54 -5.39 -7.88 -15.19
CA LEU A 54 -5.77 -6.59 -15.76
C LEU A 54 -4.91 -6.34 -17.01
N PRO A 55 -5.50 -6.24 -18.22
CA PRO A 55 -4.74 -5.95 -19.42
C PRO A 55 -4.23 -4.51 -19.41
N TYR A 56 -3.08 -4.27 -20.04
CA TYR A 56 -2.57 -2.92 -20.27
C TYR A 56 -3.13 -2.36 -21.58
N GLY A 57 -3.40 -1.06 -21.59
CA GLY A 57 -3.82 -0.29 -22.76
C GLY A 57 -2.76 0.76 -23.14
N PRO A 58 -3.06 1.63 -24.12
CA PRO A 58 -2.21 2.76 -24.46
C PRO A 58 -1.98 3.67 -23.24
N GLU A 59 -0.73 4.01 -22.95
CA GLU A 59 -0.39 4.89 -21.84
C GLU A 59 -0.94 6.30 -22.08
N ILE A 60 -1.53 6.88 -21.04
CA ILE A 60 -1.91 8.31 -21.01
C ILE A 60 -0.79 9.13 -20.37
N ASP A 61 -0.64 10.38 -20.80
CA ASP A 61 0.29 11.35 -20.21
C ASP A 61 -0.48 12.58 -19.66
N PRO A 62 -1.11 12.47 -18.48
CA PRO A 62 -1.85 13.59 -17.90
C PRO A 62 -0.92 14.76 -17.57
N ARG A 63 -1.27 15.93 -18.10
CA ARG A 63 -0.60 17.21 -17.82
C ARG A 63 -1.61 18.23 -17.32
N TYR A 64 -1.17 19.10 -16.42
CA TYR A 64 -1.99 20.20 -15.91
C TYR A 64 -1.15 21.44 -15.63
N THR A 65 -1.78 22.61 -15.76
CA THR A 65 -1.14 23.91 -15.47
C THR A 65 -1.67 24.46 -14.16
N ALA A 66 -0.77 24.85 -13.26
CA ALA A 66 -1.12 25.56 -12.03
C ALA A 66 -0.09 26.67 -11.75
N ALA A 67 -0.56 27.87 -11.41
CA ALA A 67 0.29 29.05 -11.18
C ALA A 67 1.28 29.33 -12.33
N GLY A 68 0.83 29.18 -13.58
CA GLY A 68 1.65 29.43 -14.77
C GLY A 68 2.72 28.38 -15.08
N ARG A 69 2.76 27.26 -14.35
CA ARG A 69 3.68 26.15 -14.60
C ARG A 69 2.93 24.88 -14.97
N GLU A 70 3.44 24.18 -15.97
CA GLU A 70 2.98 22.84 -16.35
C GLU A 70 3.57 21.78 -15.41
N TYR A 71 2.76 20.77 -15.08
CA TYR A 71 3.12 19.62 -14.28
C TYR A 71 2.65 18.34 -14.97
N ASP A 72 3.43 17.28 -14.79
CA ASP A 72 3.08 15.92 -15.16
C ASP A 72 2.84 15.05 -13.91
N VAL A 73 2.51 13.78 -14.12
CA VAL A 73 2.28 12.81 -13.04
C VAL A 73 3.52 12.64 -12.16
N GLY A 74 4.73 12.61 -12.75
CA GLY A 74 5.97 12.43 -11.99
C GLY A 74 6.19 13.58 -11.01
N THR A 75 6.09 14.82 -11.50
CA THR A 75 6.21 16.02 -10.66
C THR A 75 5.10 16.09 -9.61
N PHE A 76 3.88 15.64 -9.94
CA PHE A 76 2.80 15.53 -8.96
C PHE A 76 3.16 14.52 -7.85
N MET A 77 3.71 13.36 -8.20
CA MET A 77 4.11 12.35 -7.23
C MET A 77 5.22 12.89 -6.30
N ASP A 78 6.26 13.50 -6.86
CA ASP A 78 7.40 14.03 -6.12
C ASP A 78 6.97 15.11 -5.11
N ARG A 79 6.11 16.04 -5.54
CA ARG A 79 5.64 17.15 -4.69
C ARG A 79 4.76 16.71 -3.52
N ASN A 80 4.09 15.57 -3.66
CA ASN A 80 3.10 15.09 -2.69
C ASN A 80 3.55 13.79 -1.99
N ALA A 81 4.79 13.36 -2.20
CA ALA A 81 5.33 12.08 -1.69
C ALA A 81 4.44 10.87 -2.01
N ILE A 82 3.87 10.82 -3.22
CA ILE A 82 2.99 9.72 -3.66
C ILE A 82 3.83 8.49 -3.97
N VAL A 83 3.41 7.34 -3.43
CA VAL A 83 4.10 6.06 -3.60
C VAL A 83 3.57 5.20 -4.73
N GLY A 84 2.35 5.45 -5.19
CA GLY A 84 1.70 4.65 -6.21
C GLY A 84 0.56 5.39 -6.88
N VAL A 85 0.50 5.34 -8.21
CA VAL A 85 -0.60 5.83 -9.03
C VAL A 85 -0.99 4.74 -10.01
N LEU A 86 -2.28 4.39 -10.02
CA LEU A 86 -2.86 3.42 -10.96
C LEU A 86 -4.13 4.01 -11.56
N VAL A 87 -4.20 4.07 -12.90
CA VAL A 87 -5.40 4.50 -13.63
C VAL A 87 -5.89 3.37 -14.51
N ILE A 88 -7.15 3.01 -14.32
CA ILE A 88 -7.85 2.01 -15.14
C ILE A 88 -8.94 2.70 -15.94
N HIS A 89 -8.89 2.57 -17.26
CA HIS A 89 -9.92 3.08 -18.17
C HIS A 89 -10.45 1.94 -19.03
N ARG A 90 -11.78 1.73 -19.02
CA ARG A 90 -12.47 0.66 -19.77
C ARG A 90 -11.82 -0.71 -19.57
N GLY A 91 -11.48 -1.03 -18.32
CA GLY A 91 -10.90 -2.32 -17.93
C GLY A 91 -9.42 -2.51 -18.28
N HIS A 92 -8.73 -1.48 -18.80
CA HIS A 92 -7.31 -1.52 -19.12
C HIS A 92 -6.53 -0.58 -18.20
N VAL A 93 -5.36 -1.02 -17.74
CA VAL A 93 -4.38 -0.14 -17.08
C VAL A 93 -3.81 0.80 -18.14
N VAL A 94 -3.96 2.10 -17.93
CA VAL A 94 -3.48 3.14 -18.86
C VAL A 94 -2.44 4.07 -18.24
N LEU A 95 -2.17 3.92 -16.94
CA LEU A 95 -1.07 4.58 -16.22
C LEU A 95 -0.80 3.78 -14.95
N GLU A 96 0.47 3.46 -14.71
CA GLU A 96 0.91 2.79 -13.50
C GLU A 96 2.32 3.23 -13.14
N ARG A 97 2.49 3.86 -11.97
CA ARG A 97 3.77 4.41 -11.51
C ARG A 97 3.94 4.17 -10.02
N TYR A 98 5.16 3.84 -9.62
CA TYR A 98 5.53 3.56 -8.24
C TYR A 98 6.68 4.45 -7.79
N GLY A 99 6.62 4.93 -6.55
CA GLY A 99 7.58 5.83 -5.93
C GLY A 99 8.05 5.31 -4.57
N LEU A 100 9.10 5.93 -4.01
CA LEU A 100 9.65 5.61 -2.68
C LEU A 100 10.00 4.11 -2.48
N GLY A 101 10.39 3.45 -3.59
CA GLY A 101 10.82 2.06 -3.61
C GLY A 101 9.69 1.03 -3.58
N LEU A 102 8.42 1.44 -3.66
CA LEU A 102 7.27 0.54 -3.86
C LEU A 102 7.39 -0.18 -5.20
N GLN A 103 6.95 -1.44 -5.25
CA GLN A 103 6.90 -2.25 -6.47
C GLN A 103 5.48 -2.77 -6.73
N GLU A 104 5.19 -3.19 -7.96
CA GLU A 104 3.88 -3.65 -8.42
C GLU A 104 3.27 -4.80 -7.59
N HIS A 105 4.12 -5.62 -6.96
CA HIS A 105 3.72 -6.79 -6.19
C HIS A 105 3.76 -6.56 -4.67
N ASP A 106 4.18 -5.36 -4.24
CA ASP A 106 4.22 -5.01 -2.83
C ASP A 106 2.83 -4.71 -2.31
N ARG A 107 2.66 -4.89 -0.99
CA ARG A 107 1.47 -4.44 -0.27
C ARG A 107 1.71 -3.04 0.29
N TRP A 108 0.64 -2.30 0.47
CA TRP A 108 0.64 -0.99 1.10
C TRP A 108 -0.52 -0.88 2.09
N SER A 109 -0.30 -0.20 3.22
CA SER A 109 -1.35 0.09 4.18
C SER A 109 -2.47 0.93 3.55
N THR A 110 -3.69 0.39 3.51
CA THR A 110 -4.84 1.11 2.94
C THR A 110 -5.39 2.21 3.85
N MET A 111 -4.92 2.28 5.11
CA MET A 111 -5.49 3.12 6.15
C MET A 111 -7.03 3.01 6.17
N SER A 112 -7.75 4.12 6.14
CA SER A 112 -9.22 4.12 6.21
C SER A 112 -9.95 3.58 4.97
N THR A 113 -9.27 3.35 3.84
CA THR A 113 -9.92 2.76 2.65
C THR A 113 -10.51 1.38 2.92
N VAL A 114 -9.96 0.63 3.89
CA VAL A 114 -10.50 -0.67 4.33
C VAL A 114 -11.95 -0.57 4.83
N LYS A 115 -12.38 0.57 5.37
CA LYS A 115 -13.75 0.77 5.87
C LYS A 115 -14.79 0.62 4.75
N SER A 116 -14.46 1.09 3.55
CA SER A 116 -15.32 0.92 2.37
C SER A 116 -15.47 -0.56 1.99
N MET A 117 -14.40 -1.35 2.12
CA MET A 117 -14.47 -2.80 1.89
C MET A 117 -15.39 -3.48 2.90
N THR A 118 -15.27 -3.13 4.18
CA THR A 118 -16.17 -3.64 5.22
C THR A 118 -17.62 -3.26 4.93
N ALA A 119 -17.89 -2.00 4.57
CA ALA A 119 -19.23 -1.54 4.24
C ALA A 119 -19.84 -2.28 3.04
N MET A 120 -19.05 -2.51 1.98
CA MET A 120 -19.48 -3.31 0.83
C MET A 120 -19.86 -4.75 1.23
N LEU A 121 -19.05 -5.40 2.07
CA LEU A 121 -19.33 -6.75 2.55
C LEU A 121 -20.57 -6.81 3.46
N VAL A 122 -20.79 -5.79 4.29
CA VAL A 122 -22.02 -5.66 5.08
C VAL A 122 -23.23 -5.52 4.17
N GLY A 123 -23.14 -4.67 3.14
CA GLY A 123 -24.20 -4.52 2.14
C GLY A 123 -24.54 -5.84 1.44
N ALA A 124 -23.53 -6.61 1.03
CA ALA A 124 -23.71 -7.94 0.46
C ALA A 124 -24.40 -8.90 1.46
N ALA A 125 -23.97 -8.90 2.72
CA ALA A 125 -24.58 -9.75 3.75
C ALA A 125 -26.05 -9.39 4.06
N VAL A 126 -26.43 -8.12 3.95
CA VAL A 126 -27.84 -7.69 4.04
C VAL A 126 -28.63 -8.19 2.83
N GLN A 127 -28.11 -8.01 1.62
CA GLN A 127 -28.72 -8.50 0.38
C GLN A 127 -28.94 -10.03 0.42
N ASP A 128 -27.98 -10.78 0.97
CA ASP A 128 -28.03 -12.23 1.11
C ASP A 128 -28.89 -12.72 2.29
N GLY A 129 -29.44 -11.81 3.11
CA GLY A 129 -30.27 -12.14 4.27
C GLY A 129 -29.49 -12.67 5.50
N ALA A 130 -28.15 -12.62 5.47
CA ALA A 130 -27.30 -12.99 6.60
C ALA A 130 -27.33 -11.94 7.73
N ILE A 131 -27.64 -10.69 7.41
CA ILE A 131 -27.89 -9.60 8.35
C ILE A 131 -29.30 -9.06 8.07
N LYS A 132 -30.12 -8.89 9.12
CA LYS A 132 -31.43 -8.25 8.99
C LYS A 132 -31.25 -6.74 8.84
N SER A 133 -31.95 -6.16 7.87
CA SER A 133 -32.11 -4.71 7.72
C SER A 133 -32.97 -4.11 8.82
#